data_AF-A0A132N957-F1
#
_entry.id   AF-A0A132N957-F1
#
_cell.length_a   1.000
_cell.length_b   1.000
_cell.length_c   1.000
_cell.angle_alpha   90.00
_cell.angle_beta   90.00
_cell.angle_gamma   90.00
#
_symmetry.space_group_name_H-M   'P 1'
#
loop_
_entity.id
_entity.type
_entity.pdbx_description
1 polymer ?
#
loop_
_entity_poly.entity_id
_entity_poly.type
_entity_poly.pdbx_seq_one_letter_code
_entity_poly.pdbx_strand_id
1 'polypeptide(L)'
;MEADEVNPRQTRFEAGAPERSRSSWSRGFRRGIVALGIVVLAASFRPGPASAAGEIDVSRIRVNDETVYDAKSGSSAFIASFGGQARYALQQLAAFLGVIFDWDPATKEARFIKPEVSLLALSYAGKNDQGALSLYGPFSLVKAGERLERFFVYAEVNNLPEANMDFRLVASAPGRTAAGEFAVVPGTVRLPERGGWIVFEVKNARFGDPGSYRLQLQVKGKATGDRYVTVGEKTIVATR
;
A
#
# COMPACT_ATOMS: atom_id res chain seq x y z
N MET A 1 -49.93 14.56 25.23
CA MET A 1 -49.23 13.93 24.08
C MET A 1 -47.82 14.48 24.10
N GLU A 2 -46.96 13.79 24.84
CA GLU A 2 -45.57 14.15 25.10
C GLU A 2 -44.72 13.35 24.11
N ALA A 3 -43.89 14.06 23.33
CA ALA A 3 -42.99 13.44 22.37
C ALA A 3 -41.75 12.98 23.13
N ASP A 4 -41.58 11.66 23.22
CA ASP A 4 -40.43 11.02 23.83
C ASP A 4 -39.15 11.31 23.04
N GLU A 5 -38.18 11.89 23.74
CA GLU A 5 -36.87 12.28 23.24
C GLU A 5 -35.97 11.04 23.10
N VAL A 6 -35.79 10.56 21.87
CA VAL A 6 -35.00 9.37 21.57
C VAL A 6 -33.51 9.68 21.71
N ASN A 7 -32.92 9.22 22.81
CA ASN A 7 -31.50 9.29 23.16
C ASN A 7 -30.64 8.39 22.23
N PRO A 8 -29.74 8.95 21.41
CA PRO A 8 -28.85 8.16 20.56
C PRO A 8 -27.67 7.61 21.38
N ARG A 9 -27.88 6.46 22.03
CA ARG A 9 -26.77 5.67 22.57
C ARG A 9 -25.90 5.15 21.43
N GLN A 10 -24.66 5.62 21.41
CA GLN A 10 -23.59 5.11 20.56
C GLN A 10 -23.42 3.60 20.76
N THR A 11 -23.90 2.81 19.81
CA THR A 11 -23.65 1.37 19.74
C THR A 11 -22.22 1.17 19.25
N ARG A 12 -21.31 0.98 20.21
CA ARG A 12 -19.95 0.47 19.98
C ARG A 12 -20.07 -0.97 19.50
N PHE A 13 -19.89 -1.20 18.19
CA PHE A 13 -19.85 -2.54 17.62
C PHE A 13 -18.51 -3.19 17.96
N GLU A 14 -18.51 -4.07 18.97
CA GLU A 14 -17.47 -5.07 19.14
C GLU A 14 -17.71 -6.20 18.13
N ALA A 15 -17.11 -6.09 16.95
CA ALA A 15 -17.06 -7.19 15.99
C ALA A 15 -16.07 -8.24 16.51
N GLY A 16 -16.59 -9.36 17.04
CA GLY A 16 -15.78 -10.54 17.32
C GLY A 16 -15.12 -11.03 16.03
N ALA A 17 -13.81 -10.76 15.89
CA ALA A 17 -13.05 -11.16 14.72
C ALA A 17 -12.90 -12.69 14.72
N PRO A 18 -13.28 -13.40 13.64
CA PRO A 18 -13.01 -14.82 13.53
C PRO A 18 -11.50 -15.04 13.46
N GLU A 19 -11.00 -15.92 14.33
CA GLU A 19 -9.61 -16.35 14.40
C GLU A 19 -9.26 -17.14 13.15
N ARG A 20 -8.94 -16.42 12.07
CA ARG A 20 -8.53 -17.02 10.80
C ARG A 20 -7.09 -17.47 10.91
N SER A 21 -6.89 -18.79 10.80
CA SER A 21 -5.61 -19.44 10.53
C SER A 21 -4.88 -18.74 9.37
N ARG A 22 -3.98 -17.82 9.73
CA ARG A 22 -3.16 -17.04 8.80
C ARG A 22 -2.04 -17.93 8.28
N SER A 23 -2.02 -18.18 6.98
CA SER A 23 -0.99 -18.96 6.28
C SER A 23 0.41 -18.40 6.55
N SER A 24 1.15 -19.10 7.42
CA SER A 24 2.51 -18.80 7.86
C SER A 24 3.52 -18.72 6.69
N TRP A 25 3.25 -19.44 5.61
CA TRP A 25 4.20 -19.66 4.50
C TRP A 25 4.52 -18.42 3.65
N SER A 26 3.67 -17.40 3.60
CA SER A 26 3.92 -16.19 2.78
C SER A 26 4.74 -15.10 3.51
N ARG A 27 4.84 -15.18 4.84
CA ARG A 27 5.52 -14.15 5.66
C ARG A 27 7.05 -14.29 5.62
N GLY A 28 7.60 -15.51 5.61
CA GLY A 28 9.04 -15.73 5.62
C GLY A 28 9.73 -15.38 4.29
N PHE A 29 9.17 -15.83 3.16
CA PHE A 29 9.83 -15.73 1.86
C PHE A 29 9.88 -14.30 1.30
N ARG A 30 8.89 -13.44 1.62
CA ARG A 30 8.87 -12.03 1.19
C ARG A 30 9.72 -11.11 2.07
N ARG A 31 9.98 -11.48 3.33
CA ARG A 31 10.86 -10.72 4.24
C ARG A 31 12.34 -10.85 3.84
N GLY A 32 12.75 -12.05 3.41
CA GLY A 32 14.13 -12.30 2.98
C GLY A 32 14.56 -11.49 1.75
N ILE A 33 13.71 -11.37 0.73
CA ILE A 33 14.07 -10.73 -0.56
C ILE A 33 14.31 -9.22 -0.41
N VAL A 34 13.51 -8.52 0.41
CA VAL A 34 13.68 -7.09 0.65
C VAL A 34 14.97 -6.81 1.43
N ALA A 35 15.25 -7.61 2.47
CA ALA A 35 16.47 -7.49 3.25
C ALA A 35 17.71 -7.80 2.41
N LEU A 36 17.68 -8.85 1.59
CA LEU A 36 18.83 -9.26 0.77
C LEU A 36 19.15 -8.22 -0.32
N GLY A 37 18.13 -7.68 -1.00
CA GLY A 37 18.33 -6.66 -2.05
C GLY A 37 18.94 -5.37 -1.51
N ILE A 38 18.52 -4.92 -0.32
CA ILE A 38 19.03 -3.71 0.32
C ILE A 38 20.47 -3.92 0.82
N VAL A 39 20.77 -5.08 1.43
CA VAL A 39 22.11 -5.38 1.97
C VAL A 39 23.14 -5.61 0.85
N VAL A 40 22.77 -6.27 -0.26
CA VAL A 40 23.68 -6.51 -1.39
C VAL A 40 24.09 -5.22 -2.08
N LEU A 41 23.19 -4.24 -2.19
CA LEU A 41 23.52 -2.90 -2.71
C LEU A 41 24.45 -2.11 -1.78
N ALA A 42 24.32 -2.28 -0.46
CA ALA A 42 25.12 -1.56 0.53
C ALA A 42 26.53 -2.17 0.75
N ALA A 43 26.70 -3.49 0.56
CA ALA A 43 27.96 -4.17 0.87
C ALA A 43 28.96 -4.27 -0.31
N SER A 44 28.50 -4.00 -1.55
CA SER A 44 29.33 -4.19 -2.75
C SER A 44 30.19 -2.97 -3.14
N PHE A 45 30.15 -1.88 -2.36
CA PHE A 45 30.94 -0.68 -2.61
C PHE A 45 31.83 -0.32 -1.40
N ARG A 46 33.16 -0.47 -1.58
CA ARG A 46 34.16 0.20 -0.73
C ARG A 46 34.57 1.48 -1.44
N PRO A 47 34.15 2.67 -0.98
CA PRO A 47 34.66 3.90 -1.57
C PRO A 47 36.17 4.00 -1.30
N GLY A 48 36.93 4.39 -2.33
CA GLY A 48 38.27 4.91 -2.13
C GLY A 48 38.22 6.21 -1.32
N PRO A 49 39.36 6.73 -0.81
CA PRO A 49 39.43 7.82 0.17
C PRO A 49 38.98 9.22 -0.31
N ALA A 50 38.19 9.33 -1.38
CA ALA A 50 37.58 10.58 -1.81
C ALA A 50 36.11 10.60 -1.38
N SER A 51 35.82 11.30 -0.29
CA SER A 51 34.48 11.65 0.19
C SER A 51 33.73 12.47 -0.87
N ALA A 52 33.08 11.78 -1.80
CA ALA A 52 32.24 12.37 -2.81
C ALA A 52 30.92 12.83 -2.16
N ALA A 53 30.58 14.10 -2.36
CA ALA A 53 29.28 14.67 -2.00
C ALA A 53 28.14 13.76 -2.50
N GLY A 54 27.41 13.09 -1.59
CA GLY A 54 26.36 12.15 -1.97
C GLY A 54 26.24 10.87 -1.18
N GLU A 55 27.10 10.65 -0.21
CA GLU A 55 27.08 9.49 0.67
C GLU A 55 26.08 9.69 1.81
N ILE A 56 25.36 8.62 2.14
CA ILE A 56 24.57 8.56 3.37
C ILE A 56 25.17 7.46 4.24
N ASP A 57 25.63 7.88 5.41
CA ASP A 57 25.96 6.99 6.50
C ASP A 57 24.65 6.46 7.09
N VAL A 58 24.41 5.16 6.91
CA VAL A 58 23.24 4.47 7.46
C VAL A 58 23.70 3.68 8.67
N SER A 59 23.19 4.03 9.84
CA SER A 59 23.51 3.32 11.08
C SER A 59 22.54 2.18 11.37
N ARG A 60 21.31 2.23 10.85
CA ARG A 60 20.33 1.16 11.03
C ARG A 60 19.37 1.07 9.85
N ILE A 61 19.02 -0.15 9.45
CA ILE A 61 17.94 -0.41 8.49
C ILE A 61 16.89 -1.28 9.18
N ARG A 62 15.63 -0.84 9.13
CA ARG A 62 14.48 -1.60 9.63
C ARG A 62 13.47 -1.89 8.54
N VAL A 63 12.91 -3.09 8.57
CA VAL A 63 11.81 -3.53 7.69
C VAL A 63 10.66 -4.00 8.55
N ASN A 64 9.50 -3.34 8.50
CA ASN A 64 8.33 -3.67 9.34
C ASN A 64 8.69 -3.84 10.84
N ASP A 65 9.36 -2.83 11.38
CA ASP A 65 9.87 -2.78 12.75
C ASP A 65 11.00 -3.76 13.11
N GLU A 66 11.38 -4.67 12.22
CA GLU A 66 12.49 -5.61 12.40
C GLU A 66 13.82 -4.99 11.94
N THR A 67 14.84 -5.02 12.78
CA THR A 67 16.18 -4.54 12.43
C THR A 67 16.87 -5.57 11.55
N VAL A 68 17.12 -5.23 10.28
CA VAL A 68 17.83 -6.09 9.32
C VAL A 68 19.32 -5.75 9.22
N TYR A 69 19.70 -4.57 9.67
CA TYR A 69 21.08 -4.11 9.72
C TYR A 69 21.25 -3.07 10.84
N ASP A 70 22.34 -3.19 11.62
CA ASP A 70 22.72 -2.26 12.68
C ASP A 70 24.25 -2.11 12.71
N ALA A 71 24.74 -0.87 12.54
CA ALA A 71 26.17 -0.56 12.44
C ALA A 71 26.93 -0.72 13.77
N LYS A 72 26.24 -0.92 14.90
CA LYS A 72 26.88 -1.22 16.20
C LYS A 72 27.79 -2.45 16.17
N SER A 73 27.70 -3.29 15.13
CA SER A 73 28.63 -4.40 14.87
C SER A 73 30.02 -3.97 14.34
N GLY A 74 30.32 -2.67 14.27
CA GLY A 74 31.63 -2.16 13.82
C GLY A 74 31.77 -1.99 12.31
N SER A 75 30.66 -2.09 11.56
CA SER A 75 30.61 -1.90 10.12
C SER A 75 29.54 -0.86 9.79
N SER A 76 29.93 0.30 9.27
CA SER A 76 28.99 1.27 8.69
C SER A 76 28.70 0.91 7.24
N ALA A 77 27.42 0.93 6.86
CA ALA A 77 26.96 0.71 5.51
C ALA A 77 26.89 2.07 4.84
N PHE A 78 27.72 2.23 3.82
CA PHE A 78 27.72 3.42 3.00
C PHE A 78 26.89 3.16 1.77
N ILE A 79 25.77 3.87 1.67
CA ILE A 79 24.98 3.87 0.44
C ILE A 79 25.52 5.02 -0.41
N ALA A 80 26.52 4.72 -1.22
CA ALA A 80 27.01 5.63 -2.25
C ALA A 80 25.93 5.77 -3.33
N SER A 81 25.57 7.01 -3.66
CA SER A 81 24.73 7.28 -4.82
C SER A 81 25.54 7.88 -5.94
N PHE A 82 25.27 7.43 -7.16
CA PHE A 82 25.68 8.15 -8.34
C PHE A 82 24.92 9.48 -8.39
N GLY A 83 25.63 10.60 -8.21
CA GLY A 83 25.07 11.94 -8.38
C GLY A 83 24.49 12.62 -7.13
N GLY A 84 24.88 12.24 -5.92
CA GLY A 84 24.55 13.07 -4.74
C GLY A 84 23.23 12.77 -4.02
N GLN A 85 22.48 11.76 -4.48
CA GLN A 85 21.08 11.55 -4.09
C GLN A 85 20.78 10.14 -3.52
N ALA A 86 21.53 9.68 -2.52
CA ALA A 86 21.31 8.34 -1.95
C ALA A 86 19.92 8.18 -1.32
N ARG A 87 19.32 9.25 -0.78
CA ARG A 87 17.93 9.23 -0.31
C ARG A 87 16.97 8.96 -1.45
N TYR A 88 17.22 9.55 -2.62
CA TYR A 88 16.39 9.34 -3.80
C TYR A 88 16.47 7.90 -4.29
N ALA A 89 17.66 7.29 -4.30
CA ALA A 89 17.82 5.88 -4.65
C ALA A 89 17.01 4.95 -3.74
N LEU A 90 17.03 5.20 -2.42
CA LEU A 90 16.21 4.45 -1.45
C LEU A 90 14.71 4.70 -1.65
N GLN A 91 14.31 5.94 -1.96
CA GLN A 91 12.92 6.27 -2.28
C GLN A 91 12.44 5.56 -3.56
N GLN A 92 13.28 5.50 -4.60
CA GLN A 92 12.96 4.77 -5.84
C GLN A 92 12.85 3.27 -5.59
N LEU A 93 13.78 2.70 -4.81
CA LEU A 93 13.70 1.30 -4.40
C LEU A 93 12.42 1.02 -3.60
N ALA A 94 12.07 1.91 -2.67
CA ALA A 94 10.85 1.78 -1.89
C ALA A 94 9.59 1.84 -2.75
N ALA A 95 9.53 2.79 -3.69
CA ALA A 95 8.45 2.91 -4.66
C ALA A 95 8.31 1.65 -5.52
N PHE A 96 9.44 1.11 -6.00
CA PHE A 96 9.47 -0.14 -6.78
C PHE A 96 8.96 -1.35 -5.97
N LEU A 97 9.32 -1.43 -4.70
CA LEU A 97 8.90 -2.52 -3.81
C LEU A 97 7.47 -2.35 -3.25
N GLY A 98 6.83 -1.21 -3.49
CA GLY A 98 5.53 -0.86 -2.92
C GLY A 98 5.59 -0.73 -1.39
N VAL A 99 6.67 -0.16 -0.87
CA VAL A 99 6.88 0.08 0.57
C VAL A 99 7.02 1.57 0.85
N ILE A 100 6.66 1.97 2.05
CA ILE A 100 6.83 3.32 2.55
C ILE A 100 8.26 3.44 3.08
N PHE A 101 8.99 4.43 2.58
CA PHE A 101 10.34 4.75 3.06
C PHE A 101 10.30 6.00 3.92
N ASP A 102 10.91 5.87 5.09
CA ASP A 102 11.09 6.96 6.04
C ASP A 102 12.55 7.01 6.49
N TRP A 103 13.08 8.22 6.59
CA TRP A 103 14.49 8.47 6.93
C TRP A 103 14.56 9.36 8.17
N ASP A 104 15.15 8.82 9.24
CA ASP A 104 15.46 9.60 10.43
C ASP A 104 16.91 10.09 10.38
N PRO A 105 17.15 11.39 10.14
CA PRO A 105 18.50 11.95 10.10
C PRO A 105 19.19 11.98 11.46
N ALA A 106 18.44 11.99 12.57
CA ALA A 106 19.02 12.06 13.91
C ALA A 106 19.68 10.72 14.31
N THR A 107 19.03 9.61 13.96
CA THR A 107 19.50 8.26 14.27
C THR A 107 20.21 7.58 13.09
N LYS A 108 20.22 8.23 11.92
CA LYS A 108 20.69 7.65 10.64
C LYS A 108 19.99 6.32 10.33
N GLU A 109 18.68 6.26 10.63
CA GLU A 109 17.86 5.07 10.47
C GLU A 109 17.03 5.15 9.18
N ALA A 110 17.17 4.13 8.32
CA ALA A 110 16.32 3.92 7.17
C ALA A 110 15.22 2.91 7.52
N ARG A 111 13.96 3.37 7.47
CA ARG A 111 12.78 2.54 7.76
C ARG A 111 12.03 2.22 6.48
N PHE A 112 11.81 0.94 6.23
CA PHE A 112 10.97 0.43 5.16
C PHE A 112 9.75 -0.24 5.77
N ILE A 113 8.57 0.28 5.48
CA ILE A 113 7.32 -0.20 6.04
C ILE A 113 6.47 -0.70 4.88
N LYS A 114 6.17 -1.99 4.89
CA LYS A 114 5.30 -2.66 3.93
C LYS A 114 3.95 -2.90 4.59
N PRO A 115 2.94 -2.07 4.29
CA PRO A 115 1.57 -2.34 4.71
C PRO A 115 1.10 -3.69 4.15
N GLU A 116 0.30 -4.40 4.93
CA GLU A 116 -0.38 -5.60 4.46
C GLU A 116 -1.66 -5.15 3.77
N VAL A 117 -1.67 -5.20 2.44
CA VAL A 117 -2.82 -4.79 1.62
C VAL A 117 -3.42 -6.00 0.92
N SER A 118 -4.72 -6.20 1.11
CA SER A 118 -5.54 -7.16 0.36
C SER A 118 -6.57 -6.42 -0.46
N LEU A 119 -6.62 -6.67 -1.78
CA LEU A 119 -7.53 -6.01 -2.71
C LEU A 119 -8.41 -7.05 -3.42
N LEU A 120 -9.73 -6.80 -3.41
CA LEU A 120 -10.72 -7.61 -4.10
C LEU A 120 -11.58 -6.71 -4.98
N ALA A 121 -11.72 -7.06 -6.27
CA ALA A 121 -12.72 -6.48 -7.15
C ALA A 121 -13.98 -7.35 -7.09
N LEU A 122 -15.14 -6.73 -6.89
CA LEU A 122 -16.41 -7.35 -6.56
C LEU A 122 -17.52 -6.74 -7.43
N SER A 123 -18.49 -7.55 -7.86
CA SER A 123 -19.68 -7.01 -8.55
C SER A 123 -20.60 -6.23 -7.60
N TYR A 124 -20.59 -6.60 -6.31
CA TYR A 124 -21.39 -5.93 -5.28
C TYR A 124 -20.66 -5.90 -3.92
N ALA A 125 -20.74 -4.75 -3.26
CA ALA A 125 -20.39 -4.58 -1.85
C ALA A 125 -21.45 -3.70 -1.16
N GLY A 126 -22.05 -4.20 -0.09
CA GLY A 126 -23.12 -3.50 0.63
C GLY A 126 -23.37 -4.10 2.01
N LYS A 127 -24.26 -3.50 2.79
CA LYS A 127 -24.73 -4.09 4.05
C LYS A 127 -26.02 -4.87 3.80
N ASN A 128 -26.15 -6.04 4.41
CA ASN A 128 -27.43 -6.77 4.44
C ASN A 128 -28.39 -6.16 5.47
N ASP A 129 -29.58 -6.74 5.60
CA ASP A 129 -30.62 -6.29 6.53
C ASP A 129 -30.19 -6.32 8.00
N GLN A 130 -29.15 -7.11 8.32
CA GLN A 130 -28.55 -7.20 9.65
C GLN A 130 -27.41 -6.18 9.86
N GLY A 131 -27.15 -5.32 8.88
CA GLY A 131 -26.05 -4.36 8.90
C GLY A 131 -24.66 -4.96 8.65
N ALA A 132 -24.58 -6.27 8.37
CA ALA A 132 -23.33 -6.97 8.11
C ALA A 132 -22.86 -6.73 6.66
N LEU A 133 -21.55 -6.54 6.48
CA LEU A 133 -20.95 -6.35 5.17
C LEU A 133 -21.08 -7.63 4.33
N SER A 134 -21.74 -7.52 3.18
CA SER A 134 -21.90 -8.58 2.19
C SER A 134 -21.12 -8.24 0.92
N LEU A 135 -20.27 -9.18 0.50
CA LEU A 135 -19.37 -9.05 -0.64
C LEU A 135 -19.71 -10.18 -1.63
N TYR A 136 -20.06 -9.84 -2.88
CA TYR A 136 -20.46 -10.83 -3.88
C TYR A 136 -19.69 -10.66 -5.20
N GLY A 137 -19.59 -11.78 -5.93
CA GLY A 137 -19.03 -11.85 -7.27
C GLY A 137 -17.60 -11.32 -7.36
N PRO A 138 -16.63 -11.89 -6.63
CA PRO A 138 -15.23 -11.54 -6.84
C PRO A 138 -14.81 -11.88 -8.26
N PHE A 139 -14.11 -10.97 -8.92
CA PHE A 139 -13.64 -11.19 -10.28
C PHE A 139 -12.21 -10.66 -10.48
N SER A 140 -11.56 -11.22 -11.49
CA SER A 140 -10.26 -10.78 -11.99
C SER A 140 -10.16 -10.90 -13.51
N LEU A 141 -11.26 -11.29 -14.16
CA LEU A 141 -11.38 -11.51 -15.60
C LEU A 141 -12.65 -10.81 -16.08
N VAL A 142 -12.56 -10.17 -17.24
CA VAL A 142 -13.65 -9.50 -17.95
C VAL A 142 -13.45 -9.69 -19.45
N LYS A 143 -14.46 -9.44 -20.27
CA LYS A 143 -14.30 -9.45 -21.73
C LYS A 143 -13.79 -8.09 -22.21
N ALA A 144 -12.95 -8.07 -23.24
CA ALA A 144 -12.59 -6.85 -23.94
C ALA A 144 -13.84 -6.25 -24.61
N GLY A 145 -13.98 -4.93 -24.54
CA GLY A 145 -15.19 -4.19 -24.92
C GLY A 145 -16.30 -4.21 -23.86
N GLU A 146 -16.15 -4.96 -22.77
CA GLU A 146 -17.15 -5.00 -21.69
C GLU A 146 -17.26 -3.66 -20.99
N ARG A 147 -18.50 -3.29 -20.65
CA ARG A 147 -18.83 -2.11 -19.87
C ARG A 147 -19.59 -2.51 -18.63
N LEU A 148 -19.07 -2.16 -17.47
CA LEU A 148 -19.77 -2.30 -16.20
C LEU A 148 -20.26 -0.92 -15.77
N GLU A 149 -21.54 -0.81 -15.42
CA GLU A 149 -22.09 0.43 -14.87
C GLU A 149 -21.34 0.82 -13.59
N ARG A 150 -21.08 -0.19 -12.75
CA ARG A 150 -20.24 -0.08 -11.56
C ARG A 150 -19.69 -1.43 -11.13
N PHE A 151 -18.61 -1.40 -10.36
CA PHE A 151 -18.15 -2.49 -9.52
C PHE A 151 -17.52 -1.92 -8.25
N PHE A 152 -17.11 -2.77 -7.31
CA PHE A 152 -16.54 -2.34 -6.04
C PHE A 152 -15.13 -2.89 -5.86
N VAL A 153 -14.28 -2.12 -5.19
CA VAL A 153 -12.96 -2.55 -4.74
C VAL A 153 -12.94 -2.49 -3.23
N TYR A 154 -12.92 -3.68 -2.62
CA TYR A 154 -12.69 -3.84 -1.20
C TYR A 154 -11.18 -3.89 -0.94
N ALA A 155 -10.72 -3.04 -0.04
CA ALA A 155 -9.34 -2.99 0.43
C ALA A 155 -9.30 -3.25 1.93
N GLU A 156 -8.55 -4.26 2.36
CA GLU A 156 -8.15 -4.43 3.76
C GLU A 156 -6.69 -4.00 3.87
N VAL A 157 -6.42 -3.10 4.82
CA VAL A 157 -5.10 -2.52 5.03
C VAL A 157 -4.72 -2.71 6.49
N ASN A 158 -3.55 -3.29 6.74
CA ASN A 158 -2.98 -3.44 8.07
C ASN A 158 -1.52 -2.97 8.09
N ASN A 159 -0.98 -2.79 9.30
CA ASN A 159 0.42 -2.42 9.53
C ASN A 159 0.82 -1.08 8.87
N LEU A 160 -0.02 -0.04 9.01
CA LEU A 160 0.33 1.30 8.57
C LEU A 160 1.38 1.93 9.50
N PRO A 161 2.26 2.79 8.97
CA PRO A 161 3.25 3.50 9.77
C PRO A 161 2.62 4.45 10.79
N GLU A 162 1.46 5.02 10.46
CA GLU A 162 0.74 6.00 11.27
C GLU A 162 -0.76 5.93 11.06
N ALA A 163 -1.50 6.62 11.92
CA ALA A 163 -2.95 6.83 11.81
C ALA A 163 -3.27 8.02 10.89
N ASN A 164 -4.56 8.22 10.58
CA ASN A 164 -5.07 9.37 9.82
C ASN A 164 -4.51 9.51 8.39
N MET A 165 -4.10 8.41 7.77
CA MET A 165 -3.59 8.41 6.40
C MET A 165 -4.73 8.49 5.37
N ASP A 166 -4.47 9.22 4.28
CA ASP A 166 -5.38 9.36 3.13
C ASP A 166 -5.13 8.25 2.11
N PHE A 167 -6.19 7.59 1.66
CA PHE A 167 -6.16 6.54 0.65
C PHE A 167 -6.93 6.96 -0.58
N ARG A 168 -6.44 6.57 -1.76
CA ARG A 168 -7.19 6.64 -3.01
C ARG A 168 -6.95 5.40 -3.84
N LEU A 169 -7.91 5.09 -4.70
CA LEU A 169 -7.76 4.06 -5.72
C LEU A 169 -7.51 4.72 -7.07
N VAL A 170 -6.48 4.27 -7.78
CA VAL A 170 -6.15 4.71 -9.14
C VAL A 170 -6.31 3.53 -10.08
N ALA A 171 -7.08 3.70 -11.16
CA ALA A 171 -7.22 2.70 -12.21
C ALA A 171 -6.39 3.09 -13.44
N SER A 172 -5.73 2.11 -14.05
CA SER A 172 -5.00 2.27 -15.31
C SER A 172 -5.37 1.17 -16.30
N ALA A 173 -5.38 1.52 -17.59
CA ALA A 173 -5.66 0.62 -18.69
C ALA A 173 -4.33 0.06 -19.24
N PRO A 174 -4.37 -0.97 -20.10
CA PRO A 174 -3.17 -1.52 -20.71
C PRO A 174 -2.36 -0.42 -21.43
N GLY A 175 -1.16 -0.14 -20.92
CA GLY A 175 -0.22 0.82 -21.52
C GLY A 175 -0.59 2.31 -21.38
N ARG A 176 -1.69 2.67 -20.71
CA ARG A 176 -2.09 4.08 -20.55
C ARG A 176 -2.83 4.38 -19.25
N THR A 177 -2.85 5.65 -18.87
CA THR A 177 -3.75 6.16 -17.81
C THR A 177 -5.20 6.05 -18.28
N ALA A 178 -6.08 5.51 -17.43
CA ALA A 178 -7.48 5.26 -17.80
C ALA A 178 -8.40 6.47 -17.54
N ALA A 179 -7.97 7.66 -17.95
CA ALA A 179 -8.71 8.89 -17.71
C ALA A 179 -10.09 8.83 -18.40
N GLY A 180 -11.17 8.97 -17.63
CA GLY A 180 -12.56 8.90 -18.14
C GLY A 180 -13.11 7.49 -18.36
N GLU A 181 -12.28 6.45 -18.28
CA GLU A 181 -12.71 5.05 -18.36
C GLU A 181 -13.17 4.48 -17.01
N PHE A 182 -12.78 5.12 -15.91
CA PHE A 182 -13.15 4.73 -14.55
C PHE A 182 -13.40 5.97 -13.71
N ALA A 183 -14.51 5.99 -12.98
CA ALA A 183 -14.81 7.03 -11.99
C ALA A 183 -14.85 6.41 -10.59
N VAL A 184 -13.82 6.68 -9.79
CA VAL A 184 -13.66 6.14 -8.44
C VAL A 184 -14.36 7.04 -7.42
N VAL A 185 -15.22 6.45 -6.59
CA VAL A 185 -15.99 7.13 -5.54
C VAL A 185 -15.91 6.31 -4.23
N PRO A 186 -15.60 6.93 -3.08
CA PRO A 186 -15.11 8.29 -2.93
C PRO A 186 -13.70 8.45 -3.54
N GLY A 187 -13.33 9.67 -3.93
CA GLY A 187 -12.00 9.92 -4.52
C GLY A 187 -10.86 9.79 -3.51
N THR A 188 -11.11 10.02 -2.22
CA THR A 188 -10.14 9.83 -1.14
C THR A 188 -10.87 9.40 0.14
N VAL A 189 -10.27 8.49 0.90
CA VAL A 189 -10.77 8.01 2.20
C VAL A 189 -9.68 8.16 3.23
N ARG A 190 -9.98 8.76 4.39
CA ARG A 190 -9.05 8.81 5.52
C ARG A 190 -9.32 7.64 6.47
N LEU A 191 -8.29 6.85 6.79
CA LEU A 191 -8.37 5.84 7.85
C LEU A 191 -7.89 6.45 9.17
N PRO A 192 -8.71 6.45 10.24
CA PRO A 192 -8.34 7.04 11.53
C PRO A 192 -7.35 6.19 12.33
N GLU A 193 -7.19 4.91 11.98
CA GLU A 193 -6.35 3.95 12.69
C GLU A 193 -5.21 3.46 11.79
N ARG A 194 -4.28 2.66 12.37
CA ARG A 194 -3.14 2.06 11.65
C ARG A 194 -3.51 0.86 10.77
N GLY A 195 -4.80 0.73 10.47
CA GLY A 195 -5.38 -0.32 9.65
C GLY A 195 -6.89 -0.12 9.54
N GLY A 196 -7.52 -0.96 8.73
CA GLY A 196 -8.95 -0.92 8.52
C GLY A 196 -9.34 -1.45 7.15
N TRP A 197 -10.62 -1.29 6.83
CA TRP A 197 -11.18 -1.66 5.54
C TRP A 197 -11.74 -0.43 4.83
N ILE A 198 -11.63 -0.43 3.51
CA ILE A 198 -12.09 0.64 2.63
C ILE A 198 -12.85 0.00 1.48
N VAL A 199 -13.96 0.61 1.06
CA VAL A 199 -14.69 0.23 -0.15
C VAL A 199 -14.70 1.41 -1.10
N PHE A 200 -14.20 1.19 -2.31
CA PHE A 200 -14.33 2.13 -3.42
C PHE A 200 -15.37 1.61 -4.41
N GLU A 201 -16.34 2.43 -4.80
CA GLU A 201 -17.20 2.20 -5.95
C GLU A 201 -16.50 2.72 -7.20
N VAL A 202 -16.39 1.90 -8.23
CA VAL A 202 -15.81 2.27 -9.53
C VAL A 202 -16.93 2.29 -10.56
N LYS A 203 -17.33 3.48 -10.99
CA LYS A 203 -18.43 3.74 -11.93
C LYS A 203 -17.92 3.88 -13.36
N ASN A 204 -18.83 3.64 -14.32
CA ASN A 204 -18.59 3.77 -15.77
C ASN A 204 -17.35 3.02 -16.23
N ALA A 205 -17.10 1.83 -15.68
CA ALA A 205 -15.91 1.05 -15.96
C ALA A 205 -15.95 0.50 -17.39
N ARG A 206 -14.96 0.86 -18.20
CA ARG A 206 -14.84 0.44 -19.60
C ARG A 206 -13.57 -0.38 -19.80
N PHE A 207 -13.71 -1.60 -20.25
CA PHE A 207 -12.59 -2.50 -20.55
C PHE A 207 -12.36 -2.60 -22.06
N GLY A 208 -12.12 -1.46 -22.71
CA GLY A 208 -12.10 -1.36 -24.18
C GLY A 208 -11.01 -2.21 -24.83
N ASP A 209 -9.79 -2.12 -24.33
CA ASP A 209 -8.64 -2.83 -24.88
C ASP A 209 -8.41 -4.15 -24.13
N PRO A 210 -8.02 -5.25 -24.82
CA PRO A 210 -7.58 -6.47 -24.16
C PRO A 210 -6.26 -6.23 -23.41
N GLY A 211 -6.08 -6.89 -22.26
CA GLY A 211 -4.85 -6.79 -21.48
C GLY A 211 -5.09 -6.62 -19.98
N SER A 212 -4.04 -6.21 -19.28
CA SER A 212 -4.05 -6.04 -17.82
C SER A 212 -4.42 -4.61 -17.41
N TYR A 213 -5.59 -4.46 -16.81
CA TYR A 213 -6.00 -3.26 -16.09
C TYR A 213 -5.50 -3.36 -14.65
N ARG A 214 -4.97 -2.27 -14.11
CA ARG A 214 -4.41 -2.23 -12.76
C ARG A 214 -5.21 -1.29 -11.89
N LEU A 215 -5.52 -1.76 -10.69
CA LEU A 215 -6.16 -1.02 -9.62
C LEU A 215 -5.12 -0.84 -8.51
N GLN A 216 -4.61 0.37 -8.37
CA GLN A 216 -3.55 0.70 -7.43
C GLN A 216 -4.14 1.41 -6.22
N LEU A 217 -3.98 0.81 -5.04
CA LEU A 217 -4.26 1.49 -3.78
C LEU A 217 -3.06 2.36 -3.43
N GLN A 218 -3.28 3.66 -3.34
CA GLN A 218 -2.26 4.64 -2.97
C GLN A 218 -2.57 5.25 -1.62
N VAL A 219 -1.54 5.51 -0.83
CA VAL A 219 -1.64 6.13 0.49
C VAL A 219 -0.80 7.41 0.56
N LYS A 220 -1.27 8.39 1.34
CA LYS A 220 -0.61 9.66 1.61
C LYS A 220 -0.68 9.98 3.11
N GLY A 221 0.44 10.39 3.69
CA GLY A 221 0.55 10.85 5.07
C GLY A 221 1.92 11.48 5.33
N LYS A 222 2.21 11.81 6.58
CA LYS A 222 3.53 12.34 6.99
C LYS A 222 4.63 11.32 6.70
N ALA A 223 4.37 10.04 6.95
CA ALA A 223 5.30 8.95 6.67
C ALA A 223 5.64 8.79 5.18
N THR A 224 4.83 9.34 4.28
CA THR A 224 5.10 9.35 2.83
C THR A 224 5.55 10.72 2.33
N GLY A 225 5.89 11.66 3.23
CA GLY A 225 6.24 13.04 2.89
C GLY A 225 5.09 13.78 2.20
N ASP A 226 3.84 13.49 2.60
CA ASP A 226 2.60 14.05 2.05
C ASP A 226 2.42 13.80 0.53
N ARG A 227 3.05 12.74 0.00
CA ARG A 227 2.88 12.28 -1.38
C ARG A 227 2.14 10.95 -1.43
N TYR A 228 1.43 10.71 -2.53
CA TYR A 228 0.79 9.41 -2.77
C TYR A 228 1.83 8.37 -3.18
N VAL A 229 1.83 7.23 -2.48
CA VAL A 229 2.68 6.07 -2.76
C VAL A 229 1.79 4.84 -2.93
N THR A 230 2.04 4.03 -3.95
CA THR A 230 1.32 2.77 -4.18
C THR A 230 1.74 1.73 -3.14
N VAL A 231 0.76 1.19 -2.41
CA VAL A 231 0.96 0.18 -1.34
C VAL A 231 0.28 -1.15 -1.64
N GLY A 232 -0.58 -1.20 -2.65
CA GLY A 232 -1.19 -2.44 -3.14
C GLY A 232 -1.64 -2.30 -4.59
N GLU A 233 -1.68 -3.42 -5.30
CA GLU A 233 -2.15 -3.48 -6.68
C GLU A 233 -3.03 -4.71 -6.88
N LYS A 234 -4.12 -4.56 -7.64
CA LYS A 234 -4.96 -5.63 -8.13
C LYS A 234 -5.06 -5.55 -9.64
N THR A 235 -4.83 -6.68 -10.31
CA THR A 235 -4.98 -6.78 -11.76
C THR A 235 -6.33 -7.38 -12.12
N ILE A 236 -6.99 -6.78 -13.12
CA ILE A 236 -8.13 -7.35 -13.85
C ILE A 236 -7.67 -7.55 -15.29
N VAL A 237 -7.86 -8.75 -15.83
CA VAL A 237 -7.46 -9.07 -17.21
C VAL A 237 -8.68 -9.06 -18.10
N ALA A 238 -8.66 -8.23 -19.14
CA ALA A 238 -9.64 -8.24 -20.22
C ALA A 238 -9.18 -9.21 -21.31
N THR A 239 -9.94 -10.27 -21.55
CA THR A 239 -9.65 -11.27 -22.59
C THR A 239 -10.49 -11.00 -23.84
N ARG A 240 -10.01 -11.44 -25.00
CA ARG A 240 -10.80 -11.41 -26.23
C ARG A 240 -12.03 -12.32 -26.15
#